data_AF-A0A4P9YLF0-F1
#
_entry.id   AF-A0A4P9YLF0-F1
#
_cell.length_a   1.000
_cell.length_b   1.000
_cell.length_c   1.000
_cell.angle_alpha   90.00
_cell.angle_beta   90.00
_cell.angle_gamma   90.00
#
_symmetry.space_group_name_H-M   'P 1'
#
loop_
_entity.id
_entity.type
_entity.pdbx_description
1 polymer ?
#
loop_
_entity_poly.entity_id
_entity_poly.type
_entity_poly.pdbx_seq_one_letter_code
_entity_poly.pdbx_strand_id
1 'polypeptide(L)'
;MVSTHEKLNIWIAANVTMVKHYIVNEGISPNAKDDNGYFPLAAAVAYDHLDVIEYLLQRNADINLTDNEGGNCLFYCENIEIAQMLMSRGANHLLKDNAGLSVLDFAIENDYEDDIINFWRGLFGIPLLNDVNDGENQALGE
;
A
#
# COMPACT_ATOMS: atom_id res chain seq x y z
N MET A 1 -19.45 -15.53 -16.79
CA MET A 1 -18.10 -15.13 -16.33
C MET A 1 -18.20 -13.65 -16.01
N VAL A 2 -17.99 -13.28 -14.75
CA VAL A 2 -17.97 -11.88 -14.33
C VAL A 2 -16.86 -11.18 -15.12
N SER A 3 -17.21 -10.12 -15.84
CA SER A 3 -16.27 -9.37 -16.66
C SER A 3 -15.16 -8.80 -15.78
N THR A 4 -13.99 -8.56 -16.35
CA THR A 4 -12.84 -8.08 -15.59
C THR A 4 -13.04 -6.67 -15.03
N HIS A 5 -13.88 -5.86 -15.69
CA HIS A 5 -14.38 -4.58 -15.19
C HIS A 5 -15.31 -4.72 -13.98
N GLU A 6 -16.11 -5.80 -13.89
CA GLU A 6 -16.92 -6.09 -12.71
C GLU A 6 -16.06 -6.55 -11.52
N LYS A 7 -14.89 -7.17 -11.75
CA LYS A 7 -13.97 -7.58 -10.67
C LYS A 7 -13.40 -6.39 -9.90
N LEU A 8 -13.13 -5.27 -10.58
CA LEU A 8 -12.66 -4.03 -9.96
C LEU A 8 -13.68 -3.50 -8.93
N ASN A 9 -14.99 -3.56 -9.26
CA ASN A 9 -16.07 -3.14 -8.35
C ASN A 9 -16.27 -4.06 -7.14
N ILE A 10 -15.76 -5.30 -7.16
CA ILE A 10 -15.90 -6.23 -6.03
C ILE A 10 -15.06 -5.76 -4.83
N TRP A 11 -13.87 -5.23 -5.08
CA TRP A 11 -12.90 -4.87 -4.04
C TRP A 11 -13.01 -3.40 -3.62
N ILE A 12 -13.40 -2.53 -4.57
CA ILE A 12 -13.54 -1.08 -4.34
C ILE A 12 -14.88 -0.75 -3.65
N ALA A 13 -15.89 -1.63 -3.72
CA ALA A 13 -17.14 -1.41 -3.00
C ALA A 13 -16.94 -1.70 -1.49
N ALA A 14 -16.75 -0.61 -0.73
CA ALA A 14 -16.56 -0.41 0.70
C ALA A 14 -17.48 -1.19 1.67
N ASN A 15 -17.64 -2.50 1.48
CA ASN A 15 -18.47 -3.30 2.36
C ASN A 15 -17.86 -4.68 2.54
N VAL A 16 -17.38 -4.94 3.76
CA VAL A 16 -16.96 -6.26 4.21
C VAL A 16 -18.01 -7.34 3.94
N THR A 17 -19.31 -6.98 3.89
CA THR A 17 -20.41 -7.88 3.52
C THR A 17 -20.29 -8.35 2.07
N MET A 18 -19.91 -7.45 1.16
CA MET A 18 -19.71 -7.79 -0.25
C MET A 18 -18.48 -8.69 -0.42
N VAL A 19 -17.37 -8.30 0.22
CA VAL A 19 -16.13 -9.10 0.22
C VAL A 19 -16.38 -10.50 0.82
N LYS A 20 -17.13 -10.58 1.92
CA LYS A 20 -17.59 -11.85 2.52
C LYS A 20 -18.43 -12.67 1.55
N HIS A 21 -19.39 -12.05 0.88
CA HIS A 21 -20.26 -12.73 -0.08
C HIS A 21 -19.42 -13.39 -1.18
N TYR A 22 -18.51 -12.64 -1.81
CA TYR A 22 -17.71 -13.16 -2.91
C TYR A 22 -16.70 -14.24 -2.49
N ILE A 23 -16.06 -14.09 -1.33
CA ILE A 23 -15.11 -15.10 -0.85
C ILE A 23 -15.83 -16.38 -0.41
N VAL A 24 -16.97 -16.27 0.29
CA VAL A 24 -17.65 -17.43 0.88
C VAL A 24 -18.61 -18.11 -0.09
N ASN A 25 -19.43 -17.34 -0.82
CA ASN A 25 -20.50 -17.88 -1.65
C ASN A 25 -20.03 -18.16 -3.08
N GLU A 26 -19.26 -17.25 -3.66
CA GLU A 26 -18.78 -17.36 -5.05
C GLU A 26 -17.40 -18.05 -5.13
N GLY A 27 -16.77 -18.35 -3.99
CA GLY A 27 -15.50 -19.05 -3.92
C GLY A 27 -14.32 -18.25 -4.51
N ILE A 28 -14.44 -16.93 -4.57
CA ILE A 28 -13.36 -16.07 -5.09
C ILE A 28 -12.20 -16.08 -4.10
N SER A 29 -10.99 -16.29 -4.62
CA SER A 29 -9.77 -16.23 -3.82
C SER A 29 -9.59 -14.85 -3.17
N PRO A 30 -9.16 -14.75 -1.90
CA PRO A 30 -8.78 -13.48 -1.27
C PRO A 30 -7.53 -12.84 -1.93
N ASN A 31 -6.85 -13.58 -2.81
CA ASN A 31 -5.70 -13.15 -3.60
C ASN A 31 -6.06 -12.95 -5.09
N ALA A 32 -7.34 -12.88 -5.43
CA ALA A 32 -7.78 -12.72 -6.81
C ALA A 32 -7.36 -11.35 -7.35
N LYS A 33 -6.59 -11.34 -8.43
CA LYS A 33 -6.21 -10.12 -9.15
C LYS A 33 -7.24 -9.77 -10.22
N ASP A 34 -7.40 -8.48 -10.47
CA ASP A 34 -8.04 -7.98 -11.69
C ASP A 34 -7.04 -7.90 -12.85
N ASP A 35 -7.45 -7.30 -13.98
CA ASP A 35 -6.62 -7.18 -15.18
C ASP A 35 -5.42 -6.25 -15.00
N ASN A 36 -5.51 -5.28 -14.08
CA ASN A 36 -4.43 -4.37 -13.72
C ASN A 36 -3.53 -4.97 -12.63
N GLY A 37 -3.88 -6.15 -12.10
CA GLY A 37 -3.15 -6.79 -11.02
C GLY A 37 -3.59 -6.35 -9.63
N TYR A 38 -4.56 -5.43 -9.53
CA TYR A 38 -5.13 -5.01 -8.25
C TYR A 38 -5.80 -6.19 -7.56
N PHE A 39 -5.60 -6.26 -6.26
CA PHE A 39 -6.05 -7.36 -5.41
C PHE A 39 -6.76 -6.82 -4.17
N PRO A 40 -7.56 -7.67 -3.47
CA PRO A 40 -8.50 -7.20 -2.45
C PRO A 40 -7.84 -6.42 -1.33
N LEU A 41 -6.67 -6.88 -0.89
CA LEU A 41 -5.95 -6.27 0.22
C LEU A 41 -5.40 -4.88 -0.15
N ALA A 42 -4.83 -4.69 -1.35
CA ALA A 42 -4.41 -3.38 -1.81
C ALA A 42 -5.58 -2.38 -1.89
N ALA A 43 -6.73 -2.80 -2.40
CA ALA A 43 -7.92 -1.95 -2.44
C ALA A 43 -8.41 -1.58 -1.03
N ALA A 44 -8.48 -2.55 -0.11
CA ALA A 44 -8.92 -2.27 1.26
C ALA A 44 -7.98 -1.29 1.99
N VAL A 45 -6.67 -1.36 1.71
CA VAL A 45 -5.66 -0.45 2.25
C VAL A 45 -5.77 0.94 1.65
N ALA A 46 -5.94 1.07 0.33
CA ALA A 46 -6.06 2.36 -0.35
C ALA A 46 -7.29 3.18 0.07
N TYR A 47 -8.30 2.52 0.64
CA TYR A 47 -9.53 3.16 1.12
C TYR A 47 -9.70 3.08 2.65
N ASP A 48 -8.65 2.74 3.39
CA ASP A 48 -8.66 2.67 4.87
C ASP A 48 -9.75 1.76 5.48
N HIS A 49 -10.17 0.71 4.75
CA HIS A 49 -11.21 -0.22 5.20
C HIS A 49 -10.64 -1.27 6.18
N LEU A 50 -10.35 -0.85 7.41
CA LEU A 50 -9.72 -1.71 8.43
C LEU A 50 -10.47 -3.03 8.66
N ASP A 51 -11.80 -3.01 8.68
CA ASP A 51 -12.63 -4.20 8.86
C ASP A 51 -12.48 -5.20 7.70
N VAL A 52 -12.32 -4.71 6.47
CA VAL A 52 -12.05 -5.51 5.27
C VAL A 52 -10.62 -6.04 5.31
N ILE A 53 -9.63 -5.22 5.68
CA ILE A 53 -8.23 -5.64 5.81
C ILE A 53 -8.12 -6.80 6.80
N GLU A 54 -8.67 -6.65 8.00
CA GLU A 54 -8.69 -7.70 9.02
C GLU A 54 -9.37 -8.97 8.51
N TYR A 55 -10.52 -8.83 7.84
CA TYR A 55 -11.23 -9.98 7.29
C TYR A 55 -10.43 -10.72 6.21
N LEU A 56 -9.77 -10.00 5.30
CA LEU A 56 -8.95 -10.59 4.25
C LEU A 56 -7.76 -11.34 4.83
N LEU A 57 -7.06 -10.76 5.81
CA LEU A 57 -5.94 -11.41 6.49
C LEU A 57 -6.39 -12.67 7.25
N GLN A 58 -7.56 -12.64 7.90
CA GLN A 58 -8.17 -13.84 8.50
C GLN A 58 -8.52 -14.93 7.48
N ARG A 59 -8.70 -14.56 6.21
CA ARG A 59 -8.94 -15.48 5.10
C ARG A 59 -7.65 -15.89 4.37
N ASN A 60 -6.49 -15.67 4.99
CA ASN A 60 -5.18 -15.99 4.42
C ASN A 60 -4.89 -15.22 3.12
N ALA A 61 -5.35 -13.97 3.02
CA ALA A 61 -4.82 -13.06 2.01
C ALA A 61 -3.30 -12.97 2.17
N ASP A 62 -2.58 -13.07 1.05
CA ASP A 62 -1.13 -12.93 1.03
C ASP A 62 -0.77 -11.46 1.20
N ILE A 63 -0.22 -11.13 2.36
CA ILE A 63 0.15 -9.77 2.74
C ILE A 63 1.27 -9.18 1.86
N ASN A 64 2.04 -10.06 1.20
CA ASN A 64 3.14 -9.69 0.31
C ASN A 64 2.81 -9.93 -1.16
N LEU A 65 1.53 -10.18 -1.49
CA LEU A 65 1.09 -10.21 -2.87
C LEU A 65 1.42 -8.87 -3.53
N THR A 66 2.03 -8.92 -4.71
CA THR A 66 2.28 -7.73 -5.52
C THR A 66 1.24 -7.62 -6.62
N ASP A 67 1.00 -6.44 -7.14
CA ASP A 67 0.18 -6.19 -8.32
C ASP A 67 0.96 -6.54 -9.61
N ASN A 68 0.58 -5.98 -10.77
CA ASN A 68 1.33 -6.17 -12.02
C ASN A 68 2.54 -5.24 -12.15
N GLU A 69 2.55 -4.12 -11.40
CA GLU A 69 3.68 -3.20 -11.35
C GLU A 69 4.75 -3.65 -10.35
N GLY A 70 4.47 -4.65 -9.51
CA GLY A 70 5.41 -5.18 -8.53
C GLY A 70 5.28 -4.54 -7.15
N GLY A 71 4.31 -3.63 -6.97
CA GLY A 71 3.97 -3.02 -5.69
C GLY A 71 3.08 -3.93 -4.84
N ASN A 72 3.36 -4.04 -3.55
CA ASN A 72 2.44 -4.68 -2.60
C ASN A 72 1.42 -3.68 -2.03
N CYS A 73 0.59 -4.11 -1.10
CA CYS A 73 -0.45 -3.25 -0.52
C CYS A 73 0.07 -1.98 0.18
N LEU A 74 1.33 -1.94 0.64
CA LEU A 74 1.90 -0.76 1.30
C LEU A 74 2.13 0.42 0.34
N PHE A 75 2.29 0.15 -0.97
CA PHE A 75 2.45 1.21 -1.98
C PHE A 75 1.23 2.14 -2.04
N TYR A 76 0.05 1.63 -1.67
CA TYR A 76 -1.20 2.38 -1.69
C TYR A 76 -1.67 2.78 -0.28
N CYS A 77 -0.79 2.76 0.72
CA CYS A 77 -1.14 3.03 2.10
C CYS A 77 -0.79 4.47 2.49
N GLU A 78 -1.81 5.30 2.68
CA GLU A 78 -1.66 6.68 3.15
C GLU A 78 -1.85 6.81 4.68
N ASN A 79 -2.32 5.75 5.32
CA ASN A 79 -2.61 5.72 6.75
C ASN A 79 -1.51 5.02 7.55
N ILE A 80 -0.81 5.79 8.40
CA ILE A 80 0.33 5.30 9.21
C ILE A 80 -0.07 4.14 10.14
N GLU A 81 -1.25 4.18 10.75
CA GLU A 81 -1.70 3.12 11.66
C GLU A 81 -1.90 1.80 10.91
N ILE A 82 -2.48 1.87 9.71
CA ILE A 82 -2.65 0.70 8.83
C ILE A 82 -1.29 0.18 8.35
N ALA A 83 -0.37 1.08 7.94
CA ALA A 83 0.97 0.69 7.52
C ALA A 83 1.73 -0.05 8.64
N GLN A 84 1.71 0.50 9.87
CA GLN A 84 2.31 -0.13 11.05
C GLN A 84 1.69 -1.50 11.35
N MET A 85 0.36 -1.59 11.31
CA MET A 85 -0.36 -2.84 11.52
C MET A 85 0.05 -3.90 10.47
N LEU A 86 0.07 -3.57 9.19
CA LEU A 86 0.48 -4.48 8.13
C LEU A 86 1.94 -4.92 8.28
N MET A 87 2.85 -3.99 8.58
CA MET A 87 4.26 -4.33 8.83
C MET A 87 4.43 -5.24 10.05
N SER A 88 3.67 -5.02 11.12
CA SER A 88 3.67 -5.91 12.29
C SER A 88 3.21 -7.34 11.94
N ARG A 89 2.45 -7.50 10.86
CA ARG A 89 2.00 -8.78 10.30
C ARG A 89 2.90 -9.32 9.19
N GLY A 90 4.05 -8.68 8.95
CA GLY A 90 5.05 -9.16 7.99
C GLY A 90 4.91 -8.61 6.58
N ALA A 91 4.18 -7.51 6.38
CA ALA A 91 4.21 -6.78 5.11
C ALA A 91 5.62 -6.24 4.85
N ASN A 92 6.16 -6.53 3.67
CA ASN A 92 7.52 -6.17 3.29
C ASN A 92 7.56 -4.76 2.68
N HIS A 93 7.95 -3.76 3.48
CA HIS A 93 8.14 -2.39 3.03
C HIS A 93 9.45 -2.17 2.24
N LEU A 94 10.34 -3.16 2.19
CA LEU A 94 11.62 -3.10 1.46
C LEU A 94 11.51 -3.56 0.00
N LEU A 95 10.30 -3.92 -0.46
CA LEU A 95 10.09 -4.25 -1.87
C LEU A 95 10.35 -3.04 -2.75
N LYS A 96 10.85 -3.32 -3.95
CA LYS A 96 10.89 -2.40 -5.06
C LYS A 96 9.95 -2.93 -6.14
N ASP A 97 9.20 -2.02 -6.73
CA ASP A 97 8.37 -2.34 -7.89
C ASP A 97 9.24 -2.66 -9.13
N ASN A 98 8.59 -2.90 -10.27
CA ASN A 98 9.26 -3.22 -11.53
C ASN A 98 10.06 -2.04 -12.10
N ALA A 99 9.76 -0.80 -11.68
CA ALA A 99 10.54 0.40 -12.02
C ALA A 99 11.73 0.62 -11.05
N GLY A 100 11.79 -0.14 -9.96
CA GLY A 100 12.82 -0.02 -8.93
C GLY A 100 12.46 0.96 -7.80
N LEU A 101 11.23 1.48 -7.79
CA LEU A 101 10.70 2.40 -6.79
C LEU A 101 10.36 1.65 -5.51
N SER A 102 10.79 2.20 -4.38
CA SER A 102 10.32 1.78 -3.05
C SER A 102 8.95 2.39 -2.73
N VAL A 103 8.33 1.96 -1.63
CA VAL A 103 7.10 2.58 -1.11
C VAL A 103 7.28 4.09 -0.84
N LEU A 104 8.48 4.52 -0.44
CA LEU A 104 8.78 5.94 -0.26
C LEU A 104 8.82 6.67 -1.61
N ASP A 105 9.52 6.12 -2.60
CA ASP A 105 9.64 6.74 -3.91
C ASP A 105 8.25 6.88 -4.56
N PHE A 106 7.43 5.83 -4.46
CA PHE A 106 6.05 5.83 -4.94
C PHE A 106 5.19 6.90 -4.24
N ALA A 107 5.27 7.01 -2.92
CA ALA A 107 4.53 8.01 -2.14
C ALA A 107 4.92 9.45 -2.55
N ILE A 108 6.20 9.70 -2.82
CA ILE A 108 6.68 11.00 -3.30
C ILE A 108 6.18 11.28 -4.72
N GLU A 109 6.28 10.31 -5.64
CA GLU A 109 5.86 10.50 -7.04
C GLU A 109 4.36 10.72 -7.19
N ASN A 110 3.55 10.18 -6.28
CA ASN A 110 2.10 10.32 -6.27
C ASN A 110 1.59 11.42 -5.33
N ASP A 111 2.47 12.27 -4.78
CA ASP A 111 2.11 13.43 -3.95
C ASP A 111 1.26 13.05 -2.71
N TYR A 112 1.65 11.97 -2.02
CA TYR A 112 1.03 11.56 -0.75
C TYR A 112 1.33 12.60 0.35
N GLU A 113 0.53 12.58 1.42
CA GLU A 113 0.71 13.53 2.52
C GLU A 113 2.11 13.43 3.17
N ASP A 114 2.62 14.58 3.61
CA ASP A 114 3.95 14.69 4.24
C ASP A 114 4.11 13.72 5.43
N ASP A 115 3.05 13.46 6.19
CA ASP A 115 3.09 12.58 7.36
C ASP A 115 3.48 11.14 7.00
N ILE A 116 2.86 10.57 5.96
CA ILE A 116 3.16 9.21 5.51
C ILE A 116 4.53 9.16 4.80
N ILE A 117 4.89 10.19 4.04
CA ILE A 117 6.21 10.32 3.43
C ILE A 117 7.29 10.35 4.51
N ASN A 118 7.13 11.19 5.54
CA ASN A 118 8.07 11.33 6.65
C ASN A 118 8.18 10.05 7.47
N PHE A 119 7.05 9.33 7.65
CA PHE A 119 7.05 8.01 8.26
C PHE A 119 7.95 7.03 7.49
N TRP A 120 7.77 6.92 6.17
CA TRP A 120 8.62 6.05 5.34
C TRP A 120 10.08 6.50 5.34
N ARG A 121 10.36 7.81 5.21
CA ARG A 121 11.73 8.36 5.32
C ARG A 121 12.42 7.93 6.60
N GLY A 122 11.72 8.00 7.74
CA GLY A 122 12.22 7.56 9.04
C GLY A 122 12.61 6.08 9.05
N LEU A 123 11.81 5.21 8.41
CA LEU A 123 12.11 3.79 8.28
C LEU A 123 13.29 3.50 7.36
N PHE A 124 13.48 4.29 6.31
CA PHE A 124 14.64 4.20 5.41
C PHE A 124 15.89 4.92 5.95
N GLY A 125 15.80 5.59 7.10
CA GLY A 125 16.91 6.37 7.67
C GLY A 125 17.27 7.61 6.85
N ILE A 126 16.33 8.15 6.08
CA ILE A 126 16.51 9.33 5.24
C ILE A 126 16.09 10.59 6.04
N PRO A 127 16.95 11.61 6.19
CA PRO A 127 16.63 12.83 6.95
C PRO A 127 15.41 13.56 6.40
N LEU A 128 14.69 14.31 7.24
CA LEU A 128 13.58 15.15 6.79
C LEU A 128 14.09 16.24 5.84
N LEU A 129 13.28 16.65 4.87
CA LEU A 129 13.67 17.71 3.93
C LEU A 129 13.96 19.06 4.65
N ASN A 130 13.44 19.24 5.86
CA ASN A 130 13.65 20.44 6.68
C ASN A 130 14.94 20.42 7.53
N ASP A 131 15.71 19.31 7.51
CA ASP A 131 17.00 19.23 8.21
C ASP A 131 18.18 19.74 7.37
N VAL A 132 17.97 20.08 6.09
CA VAL A 132 18.94 20.87 5.31
C VAL A 132 18.80 22.37 5.64
N ASN A 133 19.06 22.68 6.91
CA ASN A 133 19.26 24.05 7.35
C ASN A 133 20.53 24.59 6.69
N ASP A 134 20.39 25.47 5.68
CA ASP A 134 21.22 26.63 5.31
C ASP A 134 22.70 26.66 5.78
N GLY A 135 23.41 25.52 5.68
CA GLY A 135 24.80 25.35 6.09
C GLY A 135 25.80 25.69 5.00
N GLU A 136 25.35 26.01 3.79
CA GLU A 136 26.18 26.59 2.73
C GLU A 136 26.38 28.11 2.95
N ASN A 137 26.92 28.51 4.10
CA ASN A 137 27.59 29.82 4.18
C ASN A 137 28.61 29.91 5.33
N GLN A 138 29.68 29.10 5.28
CA GLN A 138 30.96 29.45 5.94
C GLN A 138 32.13 28.60 5.42
N ALA A 139 32.31 28.57 4.09
CA ALA A 139 33.59 28.25 3.50
C ALA A 139 33.70 29.02 2.19
N LEU A 140 34.39 30.17 2.23
CA LEU A 140 35.11 30.87 1.15
C LEU A 140 35.10 32.38 1.45
N GLY A 141 36.21 32.88 1.96
CA GLY A 141 36.43 34.29 2.24
C GLY A 141 37.67 34.47 3.12
N GLU A 142 38.79 34.63 2.44
CA GLU A 142 40.18 34.83 2.87
C GLU A 142 40.42 35.63 4.17
#